data_AF-A0A2X3JCS8-F1
#
_entry.id   AF-A0A2X3JCS8-F1
#
_cell.length_a   1.000
_cell.length_b   1.000
_cell.length_c   1.000
_cell.angle_alpha   90.00
_cell.angle_beta   90.00
_cell.angle_gamma   90.00
#
_symmetry.space_group_name_H-M   'P 1'
#
loop_
_entity.id
_entity.type
_entity.pdbx_description
1 polymer ?
#
loop_
_entity_poly.entity_id
_entity_poly.type
_entity_poly.pdbx_seq_one_letter_code
_entity_poly.pdbx_strand_id
1 'polypeptide(L)'
;MYQKSKLAVMIALLVGTASAQAATDLSSIESRLAAMEQRLQAAESRAQAAEKRATVAENKAQQLASQQQQTQATTKEVAARTARLESKADKQNGFEFHGYARSGLLMNDSASSSKSGPYLTPAGETGGAVGRLGNEADTYVELNLEHRQTLDNGTTTRFKAMLADGQKTYNDWSADSSDLNIRQAFAELGNLPGFDGPLKGSTWWAGKRFDRDNFDIHWLDSDVVFLAGTGGGVYDVKWNDGLRSNFTVTASGQK
;
A
#
# COMPACT_ATOMS: atom_id res chain seq x y z
N MET A 1 -8.56 3.51 36.52
CA MET A 1 -9.29 4.24 37.58
C MET A 1 -10.79 4.15 37.29
N TYR A 2 -11.47 3.20 37.92
CA TYR A 2 -12.93 3.01 37.78
C TYR A 2 -13.64 3.84 38.85
N GLN A 3 -14.37 4.89 38.45
CA GLN A 3 -15.27 5.60 39.36
C GLN A 3 -16.63 4.90 39.37
N LYS A 4 -16.95 4.22 40.47
CA LYS A 4 -18.27 3.64 40.73
C LYS A 4 -19.17 4.73 41.31
N SER A 5 -20.04 5.29 40.48
CA SER A 5 -21.11 6.19 40.94
C SER A 5 -22.18 5.34 41.64
N LYS A 6 -22.27 5.47 42.97
CA LYS A 6 -23.32 4.85 43.78
C LYS A 6 -24.54 5.76 43.74
N LEU A 7 -25.56 5.39 42.96
CA LEU A 7 -26.84 6.09 42.95
C LEU A 7 -27.62 5.67 44.21
N ALA A 8 -27.66 6.57 45.20
CA ALA A 8 -28.46 6.39 46.41
C ALA A 8 -29.94 6.63 46.10
N VAL A 9 -30.76 5.59 46.20
CA VAL A 9 -32.23 5.69 46.17
C VAL A 9 -32.68 6.15 47.56
N MET A 10 -33.00 7.44 47.71
CA MET A 10 -33.69 7.95 48.90
C MET A 10 -35.20 7.69 48.76
N ILE A 11 -35.71 6.70 49.49
CA ILE A 11 -37.14 6.56 49.77
C ILE A 11 -37.46 7.52 50.92
N ALA A 12 -37.99 8.70 50.60
CA ALA A 12 -38.54 9.61 51.59
C ALA A 12 -39.92 9.11 52.02
N LEU A 13 -39.98 8.34 53.11
CA LEU A 13 -41.22 8.01 53.79
C LEU A 13 -41.67 9.24 54.61
N LEU A 14 -42.45 10.14 53.99
CA LEU A 14 -43.07 11.28 54.64
C LEU A 14 -44.28 10.80 55.47
N VAL A 15 -44.02 10.34 56.69
CA VAL A 15 -45.05 10.22 57.74
C VAL A 15 -45.23 11.60 58.36
N GLY A 16 -46.03 12.43 57.70
CA GLY A 16 -46.55 13.66 58.29
C GLY A 16 -47.75 13.33 59.16
N THR A 17 -47.53 13.18 60.47
CA THR A 17 -48.60 13.15 61.48
C THR A 17 -49.25 14.52 61.56
N ALA A 18 -50.29 14.74 60.76
CA ALA A 18 -51.21 15.85 60.98
C ALA A 18 -52.13 15.49 62.14
N SER A 19 -51.97 16.20 63.25
CA SER A 19 -52.86 16.16 64.41
C SER A 19 -54.30 16.39 63.95
N ALA A 20 -55.11 15.33 63.95
CA ALA A 20 -56.53 15.41 63.67
C ALA A 20 -57.22 16.05 64.88
N GLN A 21 -57.44 17.36 64.84
CA GLN A 21 -58.48 17.97 65.66
C GLN A 21 -59.81 17.40 65.15
N ALA A 22 -60.49 16.64 66.02
CA ALA A 22 -61.76 16.01 65.75
C ALA A 22 -62.87 17.07 65.64
N ALA A 23 -63.17 17.49 64.41
CA ALA A 23 -64.50 17.96 64.06
C ALA A 23 -65.30 16.73 63.65
N THR A 24 -66.21 16.28 64.51
CA THR A 24 -67.14 15.18 64.22
C THR A 24 -68.25 15.71 63.33
N ASP A 25 -67.98 15.75 62.02
CA ASP A 25 -68.99 15.90 60.98
C ASP A 25 -68.75 14.79 59.95
N LEU A 26 -69.74 13.90 59.81
CA LEU A 26 -69.68 12.68 59.00
C LEU A 26 -69.29 12.99 57.54
N SER A 27 -69.72 14.17 57.06
CA SER A 27 -69.45 14.73 55.74
C SER A 27 -67.95 14.99 55.45
N SER A 28 -67.16 15.31 56.48
CA SER A 28 -65.73 15.63 56.32
C SER A 28 -64.85 14.38 56.19
N ILE A 29 -65.29 13.26 56.76
CA ILE A 29 -64.61 11.97 56.67
C ILE A 29 -64.85 11.35 55.29
N GLU A 30 -66.09 11.44 54.79
CA GLU A 30 -66.46 10.98 53.46
C GLU A 30 -65.68 11.72 52.36
N SER A 31 -65.51 13.04 52.47
CA SER A 31 -64.73 13.81 51.48
C SER A 31 -63.24 13.44 51.47
N ARG A 32 -62.66 13.17 52.65
CA ARG A 32 -61.27 12.70 52.78
C ARG A 32 -61.08 11.30 52.21
N LEU A 33 -62.04 10.41 52.42
CA LEU A 33 -62.03 9.06 51.87
C LEU A 33 -62.09 9.10 50.33
N ALA A 34 -63.01 9.89 49.77
CA ALA A 34 -63.12 10.10 48.32
C ALA A 34 -61.84 10.71 47.73
N ALA A 35 -61.24 11.70 48.40
CA ALA A 35 -59.97 12.27 47.99
C ALA A 35 -58.79 11.27 48.08
N MET A 36 -58.82 10.34 49.04
CA MET A 36 -57.83 9.27 49.16
C MET A 36 -57.99 8.23 48.05
N GLU A 37 -59.22 7.82 47.75
CA GLU A 37 -59.55 6.88 46.68
C GLU A 37 -59.13 7.43 45.31
N GLN A 38 -59.38 8.72 45.05
CA GLN A 38 -58.95 9.38 43.82
C GLN A 38 -57.42 9.46 43.71
N ARG A 39 -56.70 9.70 44.81
CA ARG A 39 -55.23 9.68 44.84
C ARG A 39 -54.67 8.29 44.63
N LEU A 40 -55.32 7.26 45.18
CA LEU A 40 -54.95 5.86 45.01
C LEU A 40 -55.08 5.44 43.55
N GLN A 41 -56.21 5.73 42.90
CA GLN A 41 -56.42 5.48 41.47
C GLN A 41 -55.38 6.22 40.60
N ALA A 42 -55.06 7.47 40.93
CA ALA A 42 -54.03 8.23 40.21
C ALA A 42 -52.62 7.64 40.42
N ALA A 43 -52.34 7.07 41.60
CA ALA A 43 -51.08 6.39 41.89
C ALA A 43 -50.97 5.05 41.15
N GLU A 44 -52.03 4.25 41.13
CA GLU A 44 -52.10 2.98 40.39
C GLU A 44 -51.92 3.19 38.89
N SER A 45 -52.60 4.19 38.30
CA SER A 45 -52.44 4.54 36.89
C SER A 45 -51.01 4.96 36.55
N ARG A 46 -50.35 5.73 37.43
CA ARG A 46 -48.94 6.11 37.26
C ARG A 46 -48.01 4.90 37.39
N ALA A 47 -48.28 3.99 38.33
CA ALA A 47 -47.50 2.77 38.51
C ALA A 47 -47.59 1.87 37.27
N GLN A 48 -48.79 1.63 36.75
CA GLN A 48 -48.98 0.85 35.50
C GLN A 48 -48.31 1.52 34.29
N ALA A 49 -48.37 2.85 34.18
CA ALA A 49 -47.69 3.59 33.12
C ALA A 49 -46.15 3.57 33.26
N ALA A 50 -45.64 3.45 34.49
CA ALA A 50 -44.22 3.29 34.76
C ALA A 50 -43.75 1.87 34.44
N GLU A 51 -44.50 0.83 34.84
CA GLU A 51 -44.21 -0.57 34.50
C GLU A 51 -44.18 -0.79 32.99
N LYS A 52 -45.19 -0.30 32.25
CA LYS A 52 -45.19 -0.37 30.77
C LYS A 52 -43.97 0.30 30.16
N ARG A 53 -43.56 1.47 30.69
CA ARG A 53 -42.36 2.17 30.24
C ARG A 53 -41.08 1.41 30.57
N ALA A 54 -41.01 0.78 31.74
CA ALA A 54 -39.89 -0.06 32.14
C ALA A 54 -39.75 -1.28 31.23
N THR A 55 -40.83 -2.00 30.93
CA THR A 55 -40.81 -3.15 30.00
C THR A 55 -40.39 -2.73 28.59
N VAL A 56 -40.88 -1.60 28.08
CA VAL A 56 -40.45 -1.07 26.77
C VAL A 56 -38.98 -0.68 26.79
N ALA A 57 -38.50 -0.07 27.87
CA ALA A 57 -37.09 0.28 28.03
C ALA A 57 -36.19 -0.96 28.11
N GLU A 58 -36.61 -2.01 28.82
CA GLU A 58 -35.89 -3.30 28.88
C GLU A 58 -35.82 -3.99 27.52
N ASN A 59 -36.95 -4.07 26.79
CA ASN A 59 -36.96 -4.64 25.45
C ASN A 59 -36.06 -3.86 24.49
N LYS A 60 -36.08 -2.53 24.56
CA LYS A 60 -35.20 -1.68 23.74
C LYS A 60 -33.74 -1.84 24.14
N ALA A 61 -33.43 -1.98 25.43
CA ALA A 61 -32.08 -2.23 25.92
C ALA A 61 -31.54 -3.59 25.45
N GLN A 62 -32.38 -4.64 25.48
CA GLN A 62 -32.01 -5.96 24.96
C GLN A 62 -31.77 -5.92 23.44
N GLN A 63 -32.59 -5.20 22.68
CA GLN A 63 -32.42 -5.04 21.24
C GLN A 63 -31.17 -4.24 20.87
N LEU A 64 -30.84 -3.21 21.65
CA LEU A 64 -29.59 -2.47 21.48
C LEU A 64 -28.38 -3.34 21.82
N ALA A 65 -28.46 -4.17 22.88
CA ALA A 65 -27.38 -5.07 23.26
C ALA A 65 -27.09 -6.12 22.16
N SER A 66 -28.13 -6.69 21.53
CA SER A 66 -27.96 -7.62 20.42
C SER A 66 -27.41 -6.93 19.17
N GLN A 67 -27.87 -5.73 18.84
CA GLN A 67 -27.27 -4.92 17.76
C GLN A 67 -25.81 -4.58 18.03
N GLN A 68 -25.44 -4.31 19.29
CA GLN A 68 -24.05 -4.02 19.67
C GLN A 68 -23.15 -5.25 19.49
N GLN A 69 -23.62 -6.44 19.87
CA GLN A 69 -22.89 -7.70 19.66
C GLN A 69 -22.70 -8.00 18.16
N GLN A 70 -23.75 -7.81 17.36
CA GLN A 70 -23.69 -8.01 15.91
C GLN A 70 -22.73 -7.01 15.26
N THR A 71 -22.78 -5.73 15.68
CA THR A 71 -21.86 -4.70 15.20
C THR A 71 -20.41 -5.06 15.55
N GLN A 72 -20.12 -5.52 16.76
CA GLN A 72 -18.78 -5.96 17.15
C GLN A 72 -18.28 -7.16 16.33
N ALA A 73 -19.15 -8.12 16.02
CA ALA A 73 -18.80 -9.25 15.18
C ALA A 73 -18.46 -8.79 13.75
N THR A 74 -19.29 -7.93 13.16
CA THR A 74 -19.04 -7.34 11.84
C THR A 74 -17.76 -6.50 11.83
N THR A 75 -17.50 -5.68 12.86
CA THR A 75 -16.26 -4.90 12.95
C THR A 75 -15.02 -5.79 13.01
N LYS A 76 -15.06 -6.89 13.77
CA LYS A 76 -13.95 -7.86 13.80
C LYS A 76 -13.73 -8.54 12.45
N GLU A 77 -14.80 -8.91 11.76
CA GLU A 77 -14.72 -9.51 10.43
C GLU A 77 -14.15 -8.52 9.40
N VAL A 78 -14.62 -7.28 9.40
CA VAL A 78 -14.11 -6.22 8.53
C VAL A 78 -12.63 -5.97 8.82
N ALA A 79 -12.22 -5.85 10.09
CA ALA A 79 -10.81 -5.68 10.45
C ALA A 79 -9.93 -6.84 9.97
N ALA A 80 -10.39 -8.09 10.12
CA ALA A 80 -9.67 -9.27 9.65
C ALA A 80 -9.57 -9.31 8.10
N ARG A 81 -10.61 -8.88 7.38
CA ARG A 81 -10.58 -8.73 5.92
C ARG A 81 -9.61 -7.62 5.50
N THR A 82 -9.65 -6.46 6.15
CA THR A 82 -8.76 -5.33 5.87
C THR A 82 -7.30 -5.72 6.07
N ALA A 83 -6.93 -6.36 7.18
CA ALA A 83 -5.56 -6.83 7.42
C ALA A 83 -5.08 -7.84 6.35
N ARG A 84 -5.97 -8.71 5.84
CA ARG A 84 -5.66 -9.63 4.73
C ARG A 84 -5.48 -8.91 3.40
N LEU A 85 -6.20 -7.81 3.16
CA LEU A 85 -6.06 -7.00 1.96
C LEU A 85 -4.79 -6.15 2.01
N GLU A 86 -4.50 -5.52 3.14
CA GLU A 86 -3.27 -4.76 3.38
C GLU A 86 -2.03 -5.65 3.19
N SER A 87 -2.00 -6.84 3.80
CA SER A 87 -0.90 -7.80 3.60
C SER A 87 -0.74 -8.35 2.17
N LYS A 88 -1.77 -8.24 1.32
CA LYS A 88 -1.67 -8.57 -0.10
C LYS A 88 -1.19 -7.39 -0.94
N ALA A 89 -1.59 -6.16 -0.57
CA ALA A 89 -1.17 -4.94 -1.24
C ALA A 89 0.29 -4.56 -0.94
N ASP A 90 0.78 -4.84 0.27
CA ASP A 90 2.15 -4.55 0.68
C ASP A 90 3.20 -5.50 0.09
N LYS A 91 2.79 -6.70 -0.33
CA LYS A 91 3.67 -7.58 -1.09
C LYS A 91 3.72 -7.03 -2.51
N GLN A 92 4.85 -6.41 -2.89
CA GLN A 92 5.17 -6.04 -4.28
C GLN A 92 5.31 -7.31 -5.15
N ASN A 93 4.17 -7.92 -5.38
CA ASN A 93 4.00 -9.19 -6.06
C ASN A 93 3.19 -8.91 -7.32
N GLY A 94 3.78 -9.26 -8.45
CA GLY A 94 3.13 -9.19 -9.74
C GLY A 94 4.00 -8.50 -10.77
N PHE A 95 3.32 -7.98 -11.77
CA PHE A 95 3.91 -7.40 -12.96
C PHE A 95 4.28 -5.93 -12.74
N GLU A 96 5.47 -5.55 -13.17
CA GLU A 96 5.92 -4.16 -13.26
C GLU A 96 6.35 -3.83 -14.69
N PHE A 97 6.08 -2.60 -15.10
CA PHE A 97 6.50 -2.05 -16.39
C PHE A 97 7.41 -0.85 -16.15
N HIS A 98 8.63 -0.93 -16.66
CA HIS A 98 9.60 0.15 -16.65
C HIS A 98 10.07 0.43 -18.07
N GLY A 99 10.78 1.52 -18.31
CA GLY A 99 11.28 1.81 -19.64
C GLY A 99 12.06 3.11 -19.73
N TYR A 100 12.63 3.30 -20.91
CA TYR A 100 13.25 4.54 -21.34
C TYR A 100 12.80 4.81 -22.77
N ALA A 101 12.52 6.06 -23.10
CA ALA A 101 12.16 6.41 -24.47
C ALA A 101 12.60 7.83 -24.79
N ARG A 102 13.02 8.03 -26.04
CA ARG A 102 13.18 9.34 -26.65
C ARG A 102 12.77 9.28 -28.11
N SER A 103 12.21 10.37 -28.60
CA SER A 103 11.82 10.54 -30.00
C SER A 103 11.76 12.04 -30.29
N GLY A 104 12.13 12.45 -31.49
CA GLY A 104 12.13 13.85 -31.88
C GLY A 104 12.56 14.03 -33.33
N LEU A 105 12.47 15.28 -33.78
CA LEU A 105 12.89 15.73 -35.10
C LEU A 105 14.06 16.70 -34.94
N LEU A 106 15.13 16.48 -35.69
CA LEU A 106 16.27 17.38 -35.75
C LEU A 106 16.47 17.85 -37.20
N MET A 107 16.51 19.16 -37.39
CA MET A 107 16.71 19.82 -38.69
C MET A 107 17.68 20.98 -38.57
N ASN A 108 18.38 21.30 -39.66
CA ASN A 108 19.19 22.52 -39.75
C ASN A 108 18.34 23.74 -40.14
N ASP A 109 18.99 24.90 -40.23
CA ASP A 109 18.42 26.20 -40.63
C ASP A 109 17.83 26.18 -42.06
N SER A 110 18.26 25.24 -42.90
CA SER A 110 17.70 24.99 -44.24
C SER A 110 16.56 23.95 -44.26
N ALA A 111 15.98 23.61 -43.10
CA ALA A 111 14.91 22.63 -42.94
C ALA A 111 15.25 21.24 -43.53
N SER A 112 16.53 20.84 -43.46
CA SER A 112 17.01 19.54 -43.94
C SER A 112 17.70 18.75 -42.83
N SER A 113 17.95 17.46 -43.08
CA SER A 113 18.61 16.57 -42.12
C SER A 113 20.03 17.03 -41.80
N SER A 114 20.46 16.88 -40.55
CA SER A 114 21.83 17.17 -40.10
C SER A 114 22.44 15.97 -39.39
N LYS A 115 23.78 15.96 -39.27
CA LYS A 115 24.48 15.01 -38.41
C LYS A 115 24.23 15.40 -36.94
N SER A 116 23.96 14.39 -36.13
CA SER A 116 23.76 14.52 -34.69
C SER A 116 24.23 13.24 -34.01
N GLY A 117 24.40 13.29 -32.70
CA GLY A 117 24.71 12.16 -31.85
C GLY A 117 25.80 12.51 -30.84
N PRO A 118 25.77 11.95 -29.62
CA PRO A 118 26.80 12.21 -28.61
C PRO A 118 28.22 11.81 -29.04
N TYR A 119 28.36 10.89 -30.01
CA TYR A 119 29.65 10.39 -30.48
C TYR A 119 30.01 10.85 -31.91
N LEU A 120 29.46 11.98 -32.38
CA LEU A 120 29.65 12.45 -33.76
C LEU A 120 31.08 12.93 -34.11
N THR A 121 31.91 13.20 -33.10
CA THR A 121 33.26 13.75 -33.28
C THR A 121 34.29 12.65 -33.55
N PRO A 122 35.48 12.96 -34.09
CA PRO A 122 36.54 11.95 -34.24
C PRO A 122 36.93 11.25 -32.94
N ALA A 123 36.80 11.93 -31.79
CA ALA A 123 37.07 11.32 -30.48
C ALA A 123 35.98 10.30 -30.06
N GLY A 124 34.79 10.37 -30.67
CA GLY A 124 33.65 9.52 -30.36
C GLY A 124 33.94 8.03 -30.55
N GLU A 125 34.74 7.66 -31.56
CA GLU A 125 35.15 6.26 -31.81
C GLU A 125 35.94 5.65 -30.64
N THR A 126 36.54 6.50 -29.80
CA THR A 126 37.31 6.13 -28.61
C THR A 126 36.61 6.47 -27.30
N GLY A 127 35.31 6.77 -27.32
CA GLY A 127 34.50 7.09 -26.14
C GLY A 127 34.42 8.58 -25.79
N GLY A 128 34.93 9.48 -26.63
CA GLY A 128 34.87 10.93 -26.44
C GLY A 128 33.49 11.52 -26.75
N ALA A 129 32.54 11.32 -25.84
CA ALA A 129 31.17 11.83 -25.97
C ALA A 129 31.06 13.36 -25.81
N VAL A 130 30.08 13.96 -26.48
CA VAL A 130 29.65 15.37 -26.32
C VAL A 130 28.20 15.45 -25.83
N GLY A 131 27.78 16.65 -25.43
CA GLY A 131 26.43 16.87 -24.88
C GLY A 131 25.31 16.37 -25.80
N ARG A 132 24.34 15.67 -25.21
CA ARG A 132 23.22 15.06 -25.95
C ARG A 132 22.01 15.96 -26.16
N LEU A 133 21.86 17.03 -25.39
CA LEU A 133 20.68 17.91 -25.43
C LEU A 133 20.52 18.54 -26.82
N GLY A 134 19.41 18.24 -27.50
CA GLY A 134 19.14 18.71 -28.87
C GLY A 134 20.09 18.13 -29.92
N ASN A 135 20.81 17.06 -29.60
CA ASN A 135 21.85 16.46 -30.43
C ASN A 135 21.62 14.94 -30.65
N GLU A 136 20.37 14.49 -30.61
CA GLU A 136 19.99 13.12 -30.95
C GLU A 136 18.74 13.15 -31.83
N ALA A 137 18.82 12.51 -32.99
CA ALA A 137 17.78 12.57 -34.03
C ALA A 137 17.05 11.23 -34.27
N ASP A 138 17.28 10.25 -33.41
CA ASP A 138 16.65 8.93 -33.47
C ASP A 138 15.53 8.77 -32.44
N THR A 139 14.65 7.81 -32.73
CA THR A 139 13.67 7.29 -31.79
C THR A 139 14.24 6.04 -31.15
N TYR A 140 14.56 6.11 -29.86
CA TYR A 140 15.06 4.97 -29.10
C TYR A 140 14.10 4.62 -27.98
N VAL A 141 13.81 3.34 -27.81
CA VAL A 141 12.90 2.83 -26.78
C VAL A 141 13.46 1.58 -26.13
N GLU A 142 13.29 1.50 -24.81
CA GLU A 142 13.48 0.31 -24.00
C GLU A 142 12.18 0.01 -23.25
N LEU A 143 11.71 -1.23 -23.40
CA LEU A 143 10.54 -1.74 -22.69
C LEU A 143 11.01 -2.83 -21.73
N ASN A 144 10.85 -2.59 -20.43
CA ASN A 144 11.23 -3.50 -19.37
C ASN A 144 9.97 -4.12 -18.76
N LEU A 145 9.83 -5.43 -18.92
CA LEU A 145 8.75 -6.23 -18.38
C LEU A 145 9.31 -7.04 -17.22
N GLU A 146 8.76 -6.83 -16.03
CA GLU A 146 9.24 -7.49 -14.82
C GLU A 146 8.10 -8.22 -14.12
N HIS A 147 8.43 -9.36 -13.51
CA HIS A 147 7.55 -10.03 -12.59
C HIS A 147 8.29 -10.28 -11.28
N ARG A 148 7.81 -9.67 -10.20
CA ARG A 148 8.40 -9.80 -8.86
C ARG A 148 7.48 -10.58 -7.95
N GLN A 149 8.07 -11.33 -7.03
CA GLN A 149 7.32 -12.04 -6.00
C GLN A 149 8.13 -12.15 -4.73
N THR A 150 7.52 -11.78 -3.62
CA THR A 150 8.00 -12.05 -2.27
C THR A 150 7.19 -13.20 -1.70
N LEU A 151 7.88 -14.30 -1.39
CA LEU A 151 7.31 -15.50 -0.79
C LEU A 151 7.11 -15.30 0.72
N ASP A 152 6.28 -16.15 1.34
CA ASP A 152 5.95 -16.06 2.77
C ASP A 152 7.16 -16.26 3.70
N ASN A 153 8.20 -16.94 3.22
CA ASN A 153 9.47 -17.12 3.92
C ASN A 153 10.44 -15.93 3.76
N GLY A 154 10.02 -14.84 3.10
CA GLY A 154 10.82 -13.64 2.86
C GLY A 154 11.75 -13.71 1.65
N THR A 155 11.80 -14.83 0.91
CA THR A 155 12.54 -14.93 -0.35
C THR A 155 11.92 -14.01 -1.40
N THR A 156 12.73 -13.25 -2.12
CA THR A 156 12.30 -12.47 -3.27
C THR A 156 12.71 -13.16 -4.56
N THR A 157 11.82 -13.18 -5.53
CA THR A 157 12.11 -13.63 -6.90
C THR A 157 11.79 -12.49 -7.85
N ARG A 158 12.57 -12.38 -8.91
CA ARG A 158 12.35 -11.42 -9.98
C ARG A 158 12.71 -12.05 -11.30
N PHE A 159 11.86 -11.89 -12.28
CA PHE A 159 12.21 -12.10 -13.68
C PHE A 159 12.10 -10.77 -14.41
N LYS A 160 13.07 -10.46 -15.26
CA LYS A 160 13.07 -9.25 -16.10
C LYS A 160 13.40 -9.60 -17.54
N ALA A 161 12.62 -9.08 -18.47
CA ALA A 161 12.93 -9.02 -19.89
C ALA A 161 12.99 -7.56 -20.36
N MET A 162 13.98 -7.23 -21.18
CA MET A 162 14.11 -5.91 -21.81
C MET A 162 14.10 -6.07 -23.33
N LEU A 163 13.16 -5.38 -23.98
CA LEU A 163 13.14 -5.19 -25.42
C LEU A 163 13.65 -3.78 -25.74
N ALA A 164 14.46 -3.63 -26.78
CA ALA A 164 14.90 -2.32 -27.23
C ALA A 164 14.85 -2.21 -28.76
N ASP A 165 14.56 -1.01 -29.26
CA ASP A 165 14.66 -0.65 -30.68
C ASP A 165 15.16 0.79 -30.80
N GLY A 166 15.86 1.09 -31.90
CA GLY A 166 16.43 2.41 -32.19
C GLY A 166 16.33 2.73 -33.67
N GLN A 167 15.55 3.76 -34.03
CA GLN A 167 15.22 4.11 -35.42
C GLN A 167 15.64 5.52 -35.79
N LYS A 168 16.35 5.67 -36.90
CA LYS A 168 16.71 6.99 -37.48
C LYS A 168 15.70 7.51 -38.50
N THR A 169 14.81 6.64 -38.99
CA THR A 169 13.73 7.04 -39.90
C THR A 169 12.63 7.75 -39.11
N TYR A 170 12.02 8.76 -39.72
CA TYR A 170 10.85 9.46 -39.17
C TYR A 170 9.52 8.89 -39.69
N ASN A 171 9.58 7.88 -40.56
CA ASN A 171 8.38 7.22 -41.07
C ASN A 171 7.67 6.46 -39.95
N ASP A 172 6.36 6.36 -40.08
CA ASP A 172 5.48 5.59 -39.20
C ASP A 172 5.75 4.08 -39.28
N TRP A 173 6.17 3.60 -40.45
CA TRP A 173 6.57 2.22 -40.68
C TRP A 173 8.10 2.10 -40.86
N SER A 174 8.74 1.34 -39.98
CA SER A 174 10.20 1.20 -39.90
C SER A 174 10.68 -0.26 -39.86
N ALA A 175 9.84 -1.23 -40.28
CA ALA A 175 10.16 -2.65 -40.16
C ALA A 175 11.48 -3.05 -40.83
N ASP A 176 11.81 -2.47 -41.99
CA ASP A 176 13.01 -2.80 -42.77
C ASP A 176 14.33 -2.36 -42.09
N SER A 177 14.25 -1.41 -41.15
CA SER A 177 15.40 -0.90 -40.39
C SER A 177 15.29 -1.18 -38.89
N SER A 178 14.28 -1.95 -38.45
CA SER A 178 14.06 -2.25 -37.04
C SER A 178 15.20 -3.07 -36.46
N ASP A 179 15.76 -2.59 -35.35
CA ASP A 179 16.76 -3.29 -34.55
C ASP A 179 16.10 -3.89 -33.30
N LEU A 180 14.78 -4.17 -33.32
CA LEU A 180 14.05 -4.72 -32.18
C LEU A 180 14.70 -6.01 -31.67
N ASN A 181 15.21 -5.98 -30.44
CA ASN A 181 15.94 -7.11 -29.87
C ASN A 181 15.75 -7.25 -28.36
N ILE A 182 16.08 -8.44 -27.84
CA ILE A 182 16.05 -8.74 -26.40
C ILE A 182 17.44 -8.50 -25.78
N ARG A 183 17.57 -7.36 -25.08
CA ARG A 183 18.81 -6.93 -24.43
C ARG A 183 19.01 -7.53 -23.05
N GLN A 184 17.95 -7.79 -22.31
CA GLN A 184 18.00 -8.46 -21.00
C GLN A 184 16.95 -9.57 -20.92
N ALA A 185 17.32 -10.69 -20.31
CA ALA A 185 16.46 -11.79 -19.94
C ALA A 185 17.14 -12.54 -18.79
N PHE A 186 16.78 -12.24 -17.56
CA PHE A 186 17.41 -12.81 -16.36
C PHE A 186 16.43 -13.02 -15.22
N ALA A 187 16.83 -13.87 -14.29
CA ALA A 187 16.15 -14.07 -13.02
C ALA A 187 17.05 -13.66 -11.86
N GLU A 188 16.43 -13.18 -10.77
CA GLU A 188 17.06 -12.93 -9.49
C GLU A 188 16.34 -13.69 -8.38
N LEU A 189 17.11 -14.22 -7.44
CA LEU A 189 16.66 -14.83 -6.19
C LEU A 189 17.35 -14.11 -5.03
N GLY A 190 16.59 -13.35 -4.26
CA GLY A 190 17.07 -12.58 -3.12
C GLY A 190 16.59 -13.17 -1.80
N ASN A 191 17.37 -12.91 -0.75
CA ASN A 191 16.99 -13.22 0.63
C ASN A 191 16.59 -14.69 0.85
N LEU A 192 17.38 -15.61 0.30
CA LEU A 192 17.15 -17.05 0.44
C LEU A 192 17.39 -17.47 1.91
N PRO A 193 16.45 -18.21 2.54
CA PRO A 193 16.48 -18.50 3.98
C PRO A 193 17.61 -19.44 4.40
N GLY A 194 18.21 -20.19 3.47
CA GLY A 194 19.36 -21.06 3.74
C GLY A 194 20.72 -20.34 3.73
N PHE A 195 20.74 -19.03 3.44
CA PHE A 195 21.98 -18.26 3.37
C PHE A 195 22.17 -17.43 4.64
N ASP A 196 23.21 -17.77 5.39
CA ASP A 196 23.63 -17.11 6.61
C ASP A 196 25.00 -16.43 6.47
N GLY A 197 25.44 -15.77 7.55
CA GLY A 197 26.73 -15.08 7.59
C GLY A 197 26.85 -14.03 6.47
N PRO A 198 27.98 -14.00 5.73
CA PRO A 198 28.19 -13.00 4.68
C PRO A 198 27.18 -13.04 3.53
N LEU A 199 26.53 -14.18 3.30
CA LEU A 199 25.55 -14.36 2.22
C LEU A 199 24.13 -13.99 2.65
N LYS A 200 23.92 -13.65 3.92
CA LYS A 200 22.59 -13.29 4.42
C LYS A 200 22.07 -12.04 3.73
N GLY A 201 20.89 -12.16 3.10
CA GLY A 201 20.28 -11.08 2.33
C GLY A 201 20.94 -10.79 0.98
N SER A 202 21.87 -11.64 0.52
CA SER A 202 22.44 -11.55 -0.83
C SER A 202 21.39 -11.80 -1.91
N THR A 203 21.65 -11.30 -3.11
CA THR A 203 20.82 -11.53 -4.30
C THR A 203 21.61 -12.25 -5.37
N TRP A 204 21.13 -13.42 -5.77
CA TRP A 204 21.72 -14.25 -6.80
C TRP A 204 21.02 -14.00 -8.11
N TRP A 205 21.75 -14.07 -9.21
CA TRP A 205 21.18 -13.82 -10.52
C TRP A 205 21.82 -14.71 -11.60
N ALA A 206 21.04 -14.99 -12.64
CA ALA A 206 21.53 -15.67 -13.84
C ALA A 206 20.73 -15.23 -15.07
N GLY A 207 21.40 -15.15 -16.22
CA GLY A 207 20.80 -14.81 -17.51
C GLY A 207 21.56 -13.70 -18.24
N LYS A 208 20.91 -13.06 -19.22
CA LYS A 208 21.44 -11.90 -19.94
C LYS A 208 21.03 -10.62 -19.24
N ARG A 209 21.97 -9.76 -18.83
CA ARG A 209 21.65 -8.49 -18.17
C ARG A 209 22.68 -7.40 -18.42
N PHE A 210 22.30 -6.17 -18.11
CA PHE A 210 23.21 -5.11 -17.69
C PHE A 210 23.46 -5.29 -16.18
N ASP A 211 24.71 -5.16 -15.75
CA ASP A 211 25.06 -5.25 -14.34
C ASP A 211 24.27 -4.22 -13.53
N ARG A 212 23.91 -4.57 -12.30
CA ARG A 212 23.05 -3.74 -11.44
C ARG A 212 23.70 -2.40 -11.13
N ASP A 213 25.02 -2.41 -10.96
CA ASP A 213 25.77 -1.29 -10.39
C ASP A 213 26.55 -0.50 -11.47
N ASN A 214 26.14 -0.64 -12.75
CA ASN A 214 26.52 0.29 -13.81
C ASN A 214 26.00 1.70 -13.51
N PHE A 215 26.72 2.72 -13.96
CA PHE A 215 26.31 4.11 -13.81
C PHE A 215 26.87 4.98 -14.93
N ASP A 216 26.13 6.03 -15.26
CA ASP A 216 26.34 6.86 -16.43
C ASP A 216 26.48 8.36 -16.10
N ILE A 217 27.03 9.08 -17.07
CA ILE A 217 26.99 10.53 -17.14
C ILE A 217 25.85 10.89 -18.09
N HIS A 218 24.65 11.02 -17.53
CA HIS A 218 23.42 11.11 -18.30
C HIS A 218 23.41 12.19 -19.40
N TRP A 219 23.99 13.38 -19.14
CA TRP A 219 24.00 14.49 -20.11
C TRP A 219 24.95 14.29 -21.30
N LEU A 220 25.82 13.27 -21.23
CA LEU A 220 26.71 12.84 -22.31
C LEU A 220 26.26 11.55 -23.01
N ASP A 221 25.24 10.85 -22.51
CA ASP A 221 24.86 9.52 -23.01
C ASP A 221 26.05 8.54 -22.97
N SER A 222 26.78 8.55 -21.84
CA SER A 222 28.03 7.81 -21.69
C SER A 222 28.09 7.10 -20.34
N ASP A 223 28.22 5.78 -20.37
CA ASP A 223 28.47 4.97 -19.19
C ASP A 223 29.90 5.18 -18.67
N VAL A 224 30.06 5.36 -17.37
CA VAL A 224 31.40 5.33 -16.75
C VAL A 224 31.89 3.89 -16.65
N VAL A 225 30.97 2.97 -16.32
CA VAL A 225 31.19 1.54 -16.33
C VAL A 225 29.97 0.88 -16.95
N PHE A 226 30.19 0.07 -17.97
CA PHE A 226 29.15 -0.73 -18.60
C PHE A 226 29.55 -2.20 -18.67
N LEU A 227 29.20 -2.95 -17.62
CA LEU A 227 29.29 -4.41 -17.64
C LEU A 227 27.94 -4.98 -18.09
N ALA A 228 27.95 -5.76 -19.17
CA ALA A 228 26.75 -6.39 -19.71
C ALA A 228 27.10 -7.70 -20.42
N GLY A 229 26.16 -8.64 -20.41
CA GLY A 229 26.33 -9.92 -21.09
C GLY A 229 25.46 -11.02 -20.50
N THR A 230 25.77 -12.25 -20.88
CA THR A 230 25.12 -13.45 -20.34
C THR A 230 26.01 -14.09 -19.29
N GLY A 231 25.45 -14.42 -18.13
CA GLY A 231 26.22 -15.03 -17.06
C GLY A 231 25.43 -15.18 -15.76
N GLY A 232 26.10 -14.96 -14.64
CA GLY A 232 25.49 -15.03 -13.32
C GLY A 232 26.42 -14.53 -12.22
N GLY A 233 25.87 -14.40 -11.03
CA GLY A 233 26.64 -13.94 -9.88
C GLY A 233 25.81 -13.70 -8.64
N VAL A 234 26.45 -13.10 -7.65
CA VAL A 234 25.87 -12.74 -6.36
C VAL A 234 26.18 -11.28 -6.03
N TYR A 235 25.17 -10.57 -5.57
CA TYR A 235 25.26 -9.21 -5.09
C TYR A 235 25.11 -9.14 -3.56
N ASP A 236 25.68 -8.08 -2.98
CA ASP A 236 25.53 -7.71 -1.58
C ASP A 236 26.02 -8.77 -0.59
N VAL A 237 27.16 -9.42 -0.89
CA VAL A 237 27.88 -10.23 0.10
C VAL A 237 28.48 -9.31 1.15
N LYS A 238 28.04 -9.39 2.40
CA LYS A 238 28.44 -8.46 3.47
C LYS A 238 29.50 -9.07 4.37
N TRP A 239 30.67 -8.44 4.44
CA TRP A 239 31.75 -8.90 5.32
C TRP A 239 31.64 -8.29 6.72
N ASN A 240 31.13 -7.06 6.79
CA ASN A 240 30.77 -6.32 8.01
C ASN A 240 29.78 -5.19 7.63
N ASP A 241 29.45 -4.31 8.58
CA ASP A 241 28.45 -3.26 8.38
C ASP A 241 28.86 -2.16 7.36
N GLY A 242 30.14 -2.07 7.00
CA GLY A 242 30.67 -1.06 6.08
C GLY A 242 31.20 -1.60 4.75
N LEU A 243 31.33 -2.93 4.61
CA LEU A 243 31.94 -3.55 3.44
C LEU A 243 31.03 -4.62 2.82
N ARG A 244 30.66 -4.37 1.57
CA ARG A 244 29.95 -5.32 0.70
C ARG A 244 30.72 -5.61 -0.58
N SER A 245 30.50 -6.78 -1.16
CA SER A 245 31.11 -7.18 -2.43
C SER A 245 30.08 -7.81 -3.36
N ASN A 246 30.34 -7.66 -4.66
CA ASN A 246 29.61 -8.31 -5.73
C ASN A 246 30.58 -9.21 -6.49
N PHE A 247 30.14 -10.42 -6.83
CA PHE A 247 30.95 -11.38 -7.58
C PHE A 247 30.13 -11.84 -8.78
N THR A 248 30.57 -11.48 -9.98
CA THR A 248 29.85 -11.76 -11.22
C THR A 248 30.80 -12.36 -12.26
N VAL A 249 30.26 -13.26 -13.08
CA VAL A 249 30.90 -13.74 -14.30
C VAL A 249 29.96 -13.43 -15.44
N THR A 250 30.46 -12.69 -16.42
CA THR A 250 29.69 -12.29 -17.60
C THR A 250 30.49 -12.60 -18.85
N ALA A 251 29.86 -13.31 -19.79
CA ALA A 251 30.39 -13.47 -21.13
C ALA A 251 29.73 -12.45 -22.07
N SER A 252 30.57 -11.67 -22.74
CA SER A 252 30.21 -10.90 -23.92
C SER A 252 30.88 -11.56 -25.13
N GLY A 253 30.09 -11.94 -26.13
CA GLY A 253 30.61 -12.41 -27.40
C GLY A 253 30.77 -11.21 -28.33
N GLN A 254 31.95 -11.05 -28.94
CA GLN A 254 32.04 -10.26 -30.16
C GLN A 254 31.50 -11.11 -31.31
N LYS A 255 30.56 -10.55 -32.07
CA LYS A 255 30.37 -10.93 -33.47
C LYS A 255 31.22 -10.00 -34.32
#